data_AF-A0A1Q5L6U1-F1
#
_entry.id   AF-A0A1Q5L6U1-F1
#
_cell.length_a   1.000
_cell.length_b   1.000
_cell.length_c   1.000
_cell.angle_alpha   90.00
_cell.angle_beta   90.00
_cell.angle_gamma   90.00
#
_symmetry.space_group_name_H-M   'P 1'
#
loop_
_entity.id
_entity.type
_entity.pdbx_description
1 polymer ?
#
loop_
_entity_poly.entity_id
_entity_poly.type
_entity_poly.pdbx_seq_one_letter_code
_entity_poly.pdbx_strand_id
1 'polypeptide(L)'
;MRRQPQVRARAKRAAATSGGIMIDTRARFGHIVAPGSTDDARVRHLTLVLPPQHAARLFQVQEAGATDDQLRQIAAETLGEVYFRDNGRRAHGLEVELTDLEHLEFELQPGRRLVASTAHW
;
A
#
# COMPACT_ATOMS: atom_id res chain seq x y z
N MET A 1 -8.46 -27.87 -14.00
CA MET A 1 -8.35 -27.13 -12.72
C MET A 1 -9.20 -25.86 -12.79
N ARG A 2 -10.37 -25.79 -12.11
CA ARG A 2 -11.31 -24.65 -12.25
C ARG A 2 -11.81 -24.05 -10.92
N ARG A 3 -11.30 -24.51 -9.77
CA ARG A 3 -11.64 -23.96 -8.43
C ARG A 3 -10.79 -22.75 -8.01
N GLN A 4 -9.58 -22.61 -8.53
CA GLN A 4 -8.65 -21.56 -8.09
C GLN A 4 -9.11 -20.11 -8.39
N PRO A 5 -9.74 -19.79 -9.55
CA PRO A 5 -10.12 -18.41 -9.85
C PRO A 5 -11.22 -17.87 -8.93
N GLN A 6 -12.27 -18.67 -8.69
CA GLN A 6 -13.40 -18.25 -7.86
C GLN A 6 -13.01 -18.10 -6.38
N VAL A 7 -12.12 -18.96 -5.88
CA VAL A 7 -11.58 -18.86 -4.50
C VAL A 7 -10.73 -17.59 -4.34
N ARG A 8 -9.93 -17.23 -5.34
CA ARG A 8 -9.16 -15.96 -5.33
C ARG A 8 -10.09 -14.75 -5.37
N ALA A 9 -11.11 -14.75 -6.24
CA ALA A 9 -12.08 -13.67 -6.33
C ALA A 9 -12.86 -13.48 -5.02
N ARG A 10 -13.30 -14.57 -4.37
CA ARG A 10 -13.99 -14.51 -3.07
C ARG A 10 -13.07 -13.93 -1.98
N ALA A 11 -11.81 -14.33 -1.95
CA ALA A 11 -10.86 -13.84 -0.96
C ALA A 11 -10.55 -12.33 -1.17
N LYS A 12 -10.36 -11.88 -2.42
CA LYS A 12 -10.25 -10.45 -2.75
C LYS A 12 -11.47 -9.65 -2.29
N ARG A 13 -12.69 -10.15 -2.53
CA ARG A 13 -13.91 -9.49 -2.05
C ARG A 13 -13.98 -9.41 -0.53
N ALA A 14 -13.63 -10.49 0.18
CA ALA A 14 -13.65 -10.48 1.65
C ALA A 14 -12.64 -9.47 2.20
N ALA A 15 -11.43 -9.43 1.66
CA ALA A 15 -10.40 -8.45 1.99
C ALA A 15 -10.87 -7.01 1.73
N ALA A 16 -11.49 -6.75 0.58
CA ALA A 16 -12.00 -5.43 0.20
C ALA A 16 -13.21 -4.95 1.01
N THR A 17 -13.89 -5.82 1.76
CA THR A 17 -15.14 -5.48 2.47
C THR A 17 -15.04 -5.54 3.98
N SER A 18 -14.24 -6.47 4.52
CA SER A 18 -14.20 -6.71 5.98
C SER A 18 -12.83 -7.12 6.50
N GLY A 19 -12.00 -7.79 5.70
CA GLY A 19 -10.76 -8.39 6.18
C GLY A 19 -9.52 -7.50 6.10
N GLY A 20 -9.47 -6.56 5.14
CA GLY A 20 -8.24 -5.85 4.81
C GLY A 20 -7.21 -6.74 4.09
N ILE A 21 -6.01 -6.21 3.90
CA ILE A 21 -4.84 -6.92 3.36
C ILE A 21 -3.59 -6.54 4.16
N MET A 22 -2.55 -7.35 4.12
CA MET A 22 -1.24 -6.94 4.62
C MET A 22 -0.47 -6.22 3.52
N ILE A 23 0.21 -5.14 3.88
CA ILE A 23 1.26 -4.51 3.07
C ILE A 23 2.60 -4.78 3.72
N ASP A 24 3.58 -5.20 2.92
CA ASP A 24 4.98 -5.29 3.32
C ASP A 24 5.81 -4.43 2.36
N THR A 25 6.50 -3.44 2.89
CA THR A 25 7.26 -2.52 2.05
C THR A 25 8.52 -2.05 2.72
N ARG A 26 9.57 -1.92 1.92
CA ARG A 26 10.80 -1.25 2.29
C ARG A 26 11.11 -0.17 1.28
N ALA A 27 11.11 1.07 1.75
CA ALA A 27 11.32 2.26 0.95
C ALA A 27 11.86 3.39 1.81
N ARG A 28 12.36 4.45 1.18
CA ARG A 28 12.52 5.76 1.82
C ARG A 28 11.19 6.50 1.80
N PHE A 29 10.77 6.94 2.98
CA PHE A 29 9.55 7.71 3.20
C PHE A 29 9.94 9.17 3.38
N GLY A 30 9.55 10.02 2.43
CA GLY A 30 9.66 11.47 2.53
C GLY A 30 8.30 12.14 2.78
N HIS A 31 8.33 13.39 3.22
CA HIS A 31 7.12 14.19 3.41
C HIS A 31 7.10 15.40 2.48
N ILE A 32 6.03 15.55 1.72
CA ILE A 32 5.75 16.79 1.01
C ILE A 32 5.09 17.73 2.03
N VAL A 33 5.92 18.48 2.76
CA VAL A 33 5.48 19.60 3.59
C VAL A 33 5.90 20.90 2.92
N ALA A 34 5.12 21.97 3.14
CA ALA A 34 5.38 23.29 2.57
C ALA A 34 6.87 23.72 2.70
N PRO A 35 7.40 24.53 1.76
CA PRO A 35 8.80 24.94 1.76
C PRO A 35 9.24 25.49 3.13
N GLY A 36 10.25 24.88 3.73
CA GLY A 36 10.81 25.29 5.03
C GLY A 36 10.59 24.32 6.19
N SER A 37 9.87 23.22 6.00
CA SER A 37 9.90 22.08 6.93
C SER A 37 11.14 21.23 6.69
N THR A 38 11.78 20.75 7.76
CA THR A 38 12.82 19.72 7.64
C THR A 38 12.17 18.40 7.24
N ASP A 39 12.35 18.00 5.98
CA ASP A 39 12.11 16.63 5.55
C ASP A 39 13.23 15.75 6.14
N ASP A 40 12.85 14.78 6.97
CA ASP A 40 13.76 13.73 7.43
C ASP A 40 13.31 12.44 6.77
N ALA A 41 13.54 12.39 5.45
CA ALA A 41 13.19 11.24 4.66
C ALA A 41 13.97 10.02 5.14
N ARG A 42 13.27 8.98 5.59
CA ARG A 42 13.90 7.82 6.25
C ARG A 42 13.51 6.53 5.59
N VAL A 43 14.49 5.64 5.43
CA VAL A 43 14.22 4.26 5.06
C VAL A 43 13.45 3.59 6.21
N ARG A 44 12.33 2.97 5.86
CA ARG A 44 11.51 2.17 6.78
C ARG A 44 11.16 0.85 6.11
N HIS A 45 11.14 -0.20 6.92
CA HIS A 45 10.47 -1.45 6.59
C HIS A 45 9.17 -1.48 7.38
N LEU A 46 8.03 -1.46 6.68
CA LEU A 46 6.70 -1.48 7.27
C LEU A 46 5.96 -2.74 6.86
N THR A 47 5.50 -3.50 7.86
CA THR A 47 4.55 -4.60 7.69
C THR A 47 3.31 -4.29 8.52
N LEU A 48 2.20 -3.96 7.88
CA LEU A 48 0.97 -3.58 8.58
C LEU A 48 -0.29 -4.02 7.84
N VAL A 49 -1.41 -4.03 8.55
CA VAL A 49 -2.72 -4.34 7.97
C VAL A 49 -3.34 -3.07 7.39
N LEU A 50 -3.66 -3.12 6.12
CA LEU A 50 -4.45 -2.14 5.41
C LEU A 50 -5.94 -2.41 5.61
N PRO A 51 -6.72 -1.42 6.09
CA PRO A 51 -8.16 -1.52 6.17
C PRO A 51 -8.85 -1.85 4.83
N PRO A 52 -10.08 -2.41 4.86
CA PRO A 52 -10.79 -2.86 3.65
C PRO A 52 -10.94 -1.80 2.54
N GLN A 53 -11.13 -0.53 2.90
CA GLN A 53 -11.28 0.55 1.91
C GLN A 53 -10.01 0.76 1.07
N HIS A 54 -8.82 0.61 1.68
CA HIS A 54 -7.56 0.71 0.96
C HIS A 54 -7.29 -0.54 0.13
N ALA A 55 -7.64 -1.71 0.66
CA ALA A 55 -7.58 -2.97 -0.07
C ALA A 55 -8.43 -2.91 -1.36
N ALA A 56 -9.65 -2.38 -1.26
CA ALA A 56 -10.56 -2.22 -2.40
C ALA A 56 -9.95 -1.32 -3.48
N ARG A 57 -9.41 -0.14 -3.10
CA ARG A 57 -8.77 0.80 -4.03
C ARG A 57 -7.57 0.18 -4.73
N LEU A 58 -6.71 -0.54 -3.99
CA LEU A 58 -5.56 -1.25 -4.56
C LEU A 58 -5.98 -2.32 -5.57
N PHE A 59 -7.03 -3.10 -5.27
CA PHE A 59 -7.54 -4.09 -6.23
C PHE A 59 -8.11 -3.44 -7.49
N GLN A 60 -8.84 -2.34 -7.36
CA GLN A 60 -9.40 -1.62 -8.50
C GLN A 60 -8.29 -1.14 -9.44
N VAL A 61 -7.25 -0.54 -8.88
CA VAL A 61 -6.14 0.00 -9.69
C VAL A 61 -5.31 -1.14 -10.30
N GLN A 62 -5.07 -2.22 -9.56
CA GLN A 62 -4.45 -3.43 -10.12
C GLN A 62 -5.27 -4.00 -11.29
N GLU A 63 -6.58 -4.12 -11.15
CA GLU A 63 -7.48 -4.65 -12.19
C GLU A 63 -7.56 -3.74 -13.42
N ALA A 64 -7.31 -2.44 -13.24
CA ALA A 64 -7.18 -1.46 -14.32
C ALA A 64 -5.83 -1.52 -15.06
N GLY A 65 -4.89 -2.39 -14.65
CA GLY A 65 -3.59 -2.54 -15.29
C GLY A 65 -2.54 -1.52 -14.82
N ALA A 66 -2.54 -1.19 -13.53
CA ALA A 66 -1.62 -0.22 -12.94
C ALA A 66 -0.14 -0.46 -13.30
N THR A 67 0.58 0.63 -13.54
CA THR A 67 2.04 0.64 -13.60
C THR A 67 2.64 0.56 -12.18
N ASP A 68 3.93 0.21 -12.10
CA ASP A 68 4.66 0.22 -10.82
C ASP A 68 4.65 1.61 -10.16
N ASP A 69 4.71 2.69 -10.95
CA ASP A 69 4.59 4.07 -10.45
C ASP A 69 3.22 4.33 -9.82
N GLN A 70 2.14 3.88 -10.46
CA GLN A 70 0.78 4.03 -9.94
C GLN A 70 0.58 3.23 -8.66
N LEU A 71 1.12 2.01 -8.60
CA LEU A 71 1.09 1.19 -7.39
C LEU A 71 1.90 1.84 -6.25
N ARG A 72 3.07 2.40 -6.56
CA ARG A 72 3.90 3.14 -5.60
C ARG A 72 3.16 4.35 -5.05
N GLN A 73 2.53 5.15 -5.91
CA GLN A 73 1.79 6.34 -5.49
C GLN A 73 0.62 5.98 -4.56
N ILE A 74 -0.17 4.96 -4.91
CA ILE A 74 -1.31 4.53 -4.06
C ILE A 74 -0.83 3.93 -2.74
N ALA A 75 0.29 3.20 -2.75
CA ALA A 75 0.92 2.71 -1.53
C ALA A 75 1.38 3.88 -0.63
N ALA A 76 2.00 4.90 -1.21
CA ALA A 76 2.43 6.11 -0.51
C ALA A 76 1.26 6.83 0.17
N GLU A 77 0.18 7.09 -0.59
CA GLU A 77 -1.05 7.69 -0.08
C GLU A 77 -1.62 6.86 1.08
N THR A 78 -1.75 5.55 0.87
CA THR A 78 -2.33 4.62 1.83
C THR A 78 -1.51 4.53 3.12
N LEU A 79 -0.18 4.43 3.03
CA LEU A 79 0.70 4.41 4.19
C LEU A 79 0.71 5.75 4.91
N GLY A 80 0.62 6.85 4.16
CA GLY A 80 0.37 8.19 4.71
C GLY A 80 -0.89 8.24 5.58
N GLU A 81 -1.99 7.64 5.12
CA GLU A 81 -3.26 7.60 5.88
C GLU A 81 -3.18 6.70 7.10
N VAL A 82 -2.73 5.46 6.91
CA VAL A 82 -2.82 4.41 7.94
C VAL A 82 -1.73 4.56 8.99
N TYR A 83 -0.48 4.82 8.58
CA TYR A 83 0.67 4.83 9.48
C TYR A 83 0.98 6.22 10.04
N PHE A 84 0.99 7.25 9.19
CA PHE A 84 1.40 8.60 9.62
C PHE A 84 0.24 9.44 10.15
N ARG A 85 -0.96 9.29 9.58
CA ARG A 85 -2.16 10.05 9.96
C ARG A 85 -3.08 9.33 10.93
N ASP A 86 -2.72 8.13 11.39
CA ASP A 86 -3.53 7.31 12.31
C ASP A 86 -4.98 7.13 11.79
N ASN A 87 -5.13 6.76 10.51
CA ASN A 87 -6.39 6.71 9.76
C ASN A 87 -7.14 8.06 9.71
N GLY A 88 -6.41 9.17 9.60
CA GLY A 88 -6.97 10.52 9.53
C GLY A 88 -7.28 11.16 10.89
N ARG A 89 -6.88 10.55 12.01
CA ARG A 89 -7.04 11.11 13.36
C ARG A 89 -5.98 12.15 13.74
N ARG A 90 -4.85 12.20 13.03
CA ARG A 90 -3.80 13.21 13.21
C ARG A 90 -3.28 13.71 11.86
N ALA A 91 -2.89 14.99 11.81
CA ALA A 91 -2.26 15.69 10.69
C ALA A 91 -3.05 15.67 9.36
N HIS A 92 -3.93 16.64 9.16
CA HIS A 92 -4.48 16.94 7.83
C HIS A 92 -3.40 17.61 6.96
N GLY A 93 -3.19 17.12 5.74
CA GLY A 93 -2.27 17.73 4.76
C GLY A 93 -0.85 17.15 4.71
N LEU A 94 -0.57 16.04 5.39
CA LEU A 94 0.69 15.31 5.21
C LEU A 94 0.61 14.40 3.98
N GLU A 95 1.30 14.78 2.92
CA GLU A 95 1.53 13.92 1.76
C GLU A 95 2.83 13.14 1.97
N VAL A 96 2.76 11.83 1.73
CA VAL A 96 3.90 10.91 1.84
C VAL A 96 4.36 10.54 0.44
N GLU A 97 5.66 10.60 0.23
CA GLU A 97 6.30 10.10 -0.99
C GLU A 97 7.15 8.87 -0.65
N LEU A 98 7.08 7.86 -1.53
CA LEU A 98 7.97 6.70 -1.49
C LEU A 98 9.05 6.87 -2.56
N THR A 99 10.30 6.97 -2.12
CA THR A 99 11.50 6.95 -2.96
C THR A 99 12.39 5.77 -2.54
N ASP A 100 13.41 5.45 -3.33
CA ASP A 100 14.31 4.31 -3.08
C ASP A 100 13.53 3.03 -2.69
N LEU A 101 12.44 2.76 -3.41
CA LEU A 101 11.61 1.59 -3.14
C LEU A 101 12.47 0.35 -3.39
N GLU A 102 12.64 -0.51 -2.40
CA GLU A 102 13.29 -1.81 -2.57
C GLU A 102 12.22 -2.85 -2.95
N HIS A 103 11.12 -2.89 -2.19
CA HIS A 103 10.00 -3.75 -2.48
C HIS A 103 8.67 -3.18 -1.97
N LEU A 104 7.60 -3.59 -2.65
CA LEU A 104 6.22 -3.36 -2.28
C LEU A 104 5.41 -4.63 -2.52
N GLU A 105 4.93 -5.23 -1.45
CA GLU A 105 4.16 -6.47 -1.49
C GLU A 105 2.81 -6.31 -0.79
N PHE A 106 1.81 -7.01 -1.33
CA PHE A 106 0.46 -7.07 -0.78
C PHE A 106 0.04 -8.52 -0.60
N GLU A 107 -0.56 -8.85 0.55
CA GLU A 107 -1.02 -10.21 0.86
C GLU A 107 -2.47 -10.25 1.36
N LEU A 108 -3.25 -11.26 0.94
CA LEU A 108 -4.63 -11.44 1.47
C LEU A 108 -4.63 -11.94 2.91
N GLN A 109 -3.63 -12.73 3.24
CA GLN A 109 -3.43 -13.49 4.48
C GLN A 109 -1.93 -13.75 4.59
N PRO A 110 -1.37 -13.91 5.80
CA PRO A 110 0.04 -14.25 5.97
C PRO A 110 0.44 -15.42 5.06
N GLY A 111 1.39 -15.18 4.15
CA GLY A 111 1.90 -16.20 3.23
C GLY A 111 1.12 -16.36 1.93
N ARG A 112 0.19 -15.45 1.61
CA ARG A 112 -0.55 -15.45 0.32
C ARG A 112 -0.44 -14.11 -0.40
N ARG A 113 0.69 -13.95 -1.08
CA ARG A 113 1.02 -12.82 -1.95
C ARG A 113 0.00 -12.63 -3.09
N LEU A 114 -0.39 -11.37 -3.29
CA LEU A 114 -1.30 -10.91 -4.33
C LEU A 114 -0.59 -10.15 -5.43
N VAL A 115 0.32 -9.27 -5.01
CA VAL A 115 1.10 -8.37 -5.84
C VAL A 115 2.43 -8.23 -5.14
N ALA A 116 3.50 -8.33 -5.90
CA ALA A 116 4.82 -7.87 -5.48
C ALA A 116 5.37 -7.06 -6.63
N SER A 117 5.77 -5.84 -6.32
CA SER A 117 6.63 -5.04 -7.18
C SER A 117 7.99 -4.98 -6.47
N THR A 118 8.99 -5.59 -7.09
CA THR A 118 10.38 -5.43 -6.67
C THR A 118 10.99 -4.43 -7.62
N ALA A 119 11.35 -3.30 -7.04
CA ALA A 119 11.96 -2.23 -7.78
C ALA A 119 13.38 -2.65 -8.18
N HIS A 120 13.64 -2.65 -9.49
CA HIS A 120 14.97 -2.76 -10.05
C HIS A 120 15.35 -1.37 -10.57
N TRP A 121 15.75 -0.47 -9.67
CA TRP A 121 16.25 0.86 -10.04
C TRP A 121 17.74 0.95 -9.69
#